data_AF-A0A350EZ89-F1
#
_entry.id   AF-A0A350EZ89-F1
#
_cell.length_a   1.000
_cell.length_b   1.000
_cell.length_c   1.000
_cell.angle_alpha   90.00
_cell.angle_beta   90.00
_cell.angle_gamma   90.00
#
_symmetry.space_group_name_H-M   'P 1'
#
loop_
_entity.id
_entity.type
_entity.pdbx_description
1 polymer ?
#
loop_
_entity_poly.entity_id
_entity_poly.type
_entity_poly.pdbx_seq_one_letter_code
_entity_poly.pdbx_strand_id
1 'polypeptide(L)' 'MRIGVISDTHGYLDPKIPALFQGVEHILHAGDIGYASIILELEQIAPVTAVLGNTDIG' A
#
# COMPACT_ATOMS: atom_id res chain seq x y z
N MET A 1 -5.28 17.50 -3.06
CA MET A 1 -5.33 16.07 -3.42
C MET A 1 -3.95 15.53 -3.73
N ARG A 2 -3.30 14.94 -2.73
CA ARG A 2 -2.07 14.14 -2.87
C ARG A 2 -2.42 12.66 -2.78
N ILE A 3 -1.91 11.85 -3.70
CA ILE A 3 -2.16 10.41 -3.76
C ILE A 3 -0.83 9.69 -3.63
N GLY A 4 -0.73 8.77 -2.68
CA GLY A 4 0.40 7.84 -2.57
C GLY A 4 0.22 6.69 -3.53
N VAL A 5 1.29 6.27 -4.22
CA VAL A 5 1.26 5.11 -5.11
C VAL A 5 2.41 4.19 -4.74
N ILE A 6 2.11 2.91 -4.56
CA ILE A 6 3.05 1.85 -4.22
C ILE A 6 2.64 0.56 -4.95
N SER A 7 3.57 -0.38 -5.10
CA SER A 7 3.37 -1.68 -5.74
C SER A 7 4.42 -2.65 -5.21
N ASP A 8 4.25 -3.94 -5.49
CA ASP A 8 5.31 -4.95 -5.36
C ASP A 8 5.91 -4.98 -3.94
N THR A 9 5.06 -4.88 -2.92
CA THR A 9 5.53 -4.96 -1.54
C THR A 9 5.91 -6.39 -1.18
N HIS A 10 5.31 -7.42 -1.83
CA HIS A 10 5.67 -8.84 -1.63
C HIS A 10 5.75 -9.23 -0.14
N GLY A 11 4.85 -8.67 0.68
CA GLY A 11 4.80 -8.91 2.13
C GLY A 11 5.79 -8.10 2.97
N TYR A 12 6.49 -7.13 2.37
CA TYR A 12 7.41 -6.22 3.05
C TYR A 12 7.03 -4.75 2.79
N LEU A 13 6.77 -4.00 3.86
CA LEU A 13 6.57 -2.56 3.80
C LEU A 13 7.83 -1.85 4.34
N ASP A 14 8.47 -1.03 3.50
CA ASP A 14 9.66 -0.27 3.93
C ASP A 14 9.26 0.71 5.06
N PRO A 15 9.98 0.72 6.21
CA PRO A 15 9.66 1.58 7.35
C PRO A 15 9.74 3.09 7.05
N LYS A 16 10.27 3.50 5.90
CA LYS A 16 10.26 4.90 5.44
C LYS A 16 8.91 5.33 4.86
N ILE A 17 8.05 4.39 4.45
CA ILE A 17 6.78 4.70 3.77
C ILE A 17 5.89 5.65 4.57
N PRO A 18 5.68 5.49 5.90
CA PRO A 18 4.86 6.42 6.67
C PRO A 18 5.32 7.88 6.57
N ALA A 19 6.63 8.14 6.59
CA ALA A 19 7.18 9.48 6.47
C ALA A 19 7.05 10.03 5.04
N LEU A 20 7.30 9.20 4.03
CA LEU A 20 7.16 9.59 2.63
C LEU A 20 5.71 9.87 2.24
N PHE A 21 4.77 9.14 2.84
CA PHE A 21 3.35 9.23 2.55
C PHE A 21 2.63 10.18 3.51
N GLN A 22 3.36 10.93 4.34
CA GLN A 22 2.76 11.89 5.24
C GLN A 22 1.94 12.95 4.48
N GLY A 23 0.64 13.04 4.80
CA GLY A 23 -0.27 14.01 4.20
C GLY A 23 -0.80 13.62 2.82
N VAL A 24 -0.65 12.36 2.39
CA VAL A 24 -1.46 11.82 1.29
C VAL A 24 -2.91 11.64 1.76
N GLU A 25 -3.86 11.87 0.86
CA GLU A 25 -5.29 11.79 1.14
C GLU A 25 -5.86 10.40 0.80
N HIS A 26 -5.16 9.64 -0.03
CA HIS A 26 -5.50 8.27 -0.44
C HIS A 26 -4.24 7.53 -0.93
N ILE A 27 -4.23 6.21 -0.86
CA ILE A 27 -3.14 5.34 -1.33
C ILE A 27 -3.66 4.35 -2.38
N LEU A 28 -2.92 4.20 -3.48
CA LEU A 28 -3.14 3.17 -4.49
C LEU A 28 -2.04 2.12 -4.38
N HIS A 29 -2.40 0.86 -4.17
CA HIS A 29 -1.48 -0.27 -4.26
C HIS A 29 -1.73 -1.03 -5.57
N ALA A 30 -0.73 -1.08 -6.46
CA ALA A 30 -0.89 -1.62 -7.81
C ALA A 30 -0.75 -3.16 -7.92
N GLY A 31 -0.97 -3.89 -6.83
CA GLY A 31 -0.82 -5.35 -6.76
C GLY A 31 0.55 -5.85 -6.33
N ASP A 32 0.68 -7.18 -6.30
CA ASP A 32 1.81 -7.94 -5.76
C ASP A 32 2.14 -7.53 -4.32
N ILE A 33 1.08 -7.58 -3.51
CA ILE A 33 1.02 -7.15 -2.12
C ILE A 33 1.64 -8.20 -1.20
N GLY A 34 1.42 -9.49 -1.49
CA GLY A 34 1.84 -10.60 -0.63
C GLY A 34 0.90 -10.84 0.54
N TYR A 35 0.93 -10.02 1.59
CA TYR A 35 0.10 -10.22 2.80
C TYR A 35 -0.94 -9.12 2.99
N ALA A 36 -2.15 -9.51 3.41
CA ALA A 36 -3.22 -8.55 3.75
C ALA A 36 -2.82 -7.56 4.85
N SER A 37 -1.84 -7.90 5.69
CA SER A 37 -1.29 -6.98 6.70
C SER A 37 -0.69 -5.71 6.10
N ILE A 38 -0.13 -5.77 4.89
CA ILE A 38 0.44 -4.60 4.20
C ILE A 38 -0.65 -3.55 3.95
N ILE A 39 -1.85 -3.99 3.54
CA ILE A 39 -2.98 -3.09 3.35
C ILE A 39 -3.39 -2.47 4.69
N LEU A 40 -3.50 -3.28 5.76
CA LEU A 40 -3.85 -2.78 7.10
C LEU A 40 -2.84 -1.76 7.65
N GLU A 41 -1.55 -1.95 7.37
CA GLU A 41 -0.47 -1.03 7.73
C GLU A 41 -0.55 0.28 6.95
N LEU A 42 -0.79 0.21 5.63
CA LEU A 42 -0.98 1.41 4.79
C LEU A 42 -2.25 2.18 5.16
N GLU A 43 -3.33 1.49 5.54
CA GLU A 43 -4.59 2.09 5.99
C GLU A 43 -4.45 2.89 7.30
N GLN A 44 -3.37 2.69 8.07
CA GLN A 44 -3.07 3.57 9.21
C GLN A 44 -2.64 4.98 8.77
N ILE A 45 -2.24 5.17 7.51
CA ILE A 45 -1.80 6.44 6.95
C ILE A 45 -2.95 7.15 6.25
N ALA A 46 -3.63 6.46 5.32
CA ALA A 46 -4.74 6.98 4.54
C ALA A 46 -5.55 5.81 3.94
N PRO A 47 -6.81 6.01 3.51
CA PRO A 47 -7.59 4.96 2.84
C PRO A 47 -6.85 4.35 1.64
N VAL A 48 -6.95 3.04 1.47
CA VAL A 48 -6.23 2.29 0.43
C VAL A 48 -7.22 1.75 -0.61
N THR A 49 -6.85 1.86 -1.89
CA THR A 49 -7.45 1.04 -2.95
C THR A 49 -6.35 0.17 -3.54
N ALA A 50 -6.59 -1.13 -3.53
CA ALA A 50 -5.65 -2.11 -4.06
C ALA A 50 -6.29 -2.91 -5.19
N VAL A 51 -5.46 -3.33 -6.14
CA VAL A 51 -5.80 -4.33 -7.16
C VAL A 51 -4.97 -5.57 -6.93
N LEU A 52 -5.45 -6.73 -7.39
CA LEU A 52 -4.68 -7.98 -7.32
C LEU A 52 -3.60 -8.01 -8.39
N GLY A 53 -2.36 -8.22 -7.98
CA GLY A 53 -1.26 -8.59 -8.88
C GLY A 53 -1.28 -10.08 -9.21
N ASN A 54 -0.37 -10.54 -10.08
CA ASN A 54 -0.34 -11.92 -10.52
C ASN A 54 0.14 -12.91 -9.44
N THR A 55 0.79 -12.41 -8.38
CA THR A 55 1.23 -13.22 -7.24
C THR A 55 0.27 -13.19 -6.07
N ASP A 56 -0.72 -12.30 -6.09
CA ASP A 56 -1.70 -12.17 -5.02
C ASP A 56 -2.77 -13.25 -5.08
N ILE A 57 -3.26 -13.64 -3.90
CA ILE A 57 -4.37 -14.56 -3.74
C ILE A 57 -5.51 -13.77 -3.09
N GLY A 58 -6.63 -13.66 -3.79
CA GLY A 58 -7.84 -12.94 -3.37
C GLY A 58 -8.92 -13.82 -2.76
#